data_AF-A0A7K4BEX7-F1
#
_entry.id   AF-A0A7K4BEX7-F1
#
_cell.length_a   1.000
_cell.length_b   1.000
_cell.length_c   1.000
_cell.angle_alpha   90.00
_cell.angle_beta   90.00
_cell.angle_gamma   90.00
#
_symmetry.space_group_name_H-M   'P 1'
#
loop_
_entity.id
_entity.type
_entity.pdbx_description
1 polymer ?
#
loop_
_entity_poly.entity_id
_entity_poly.type
_entity_poly.pdbx_seq_one_letter_code
_entity_poly.pdbx_strand_id
1 'polypeptide(L)' 'MSREKKENLTEQVIKLRELVAYQSGSIVSRMLVYTRSGTITIFAFDEGQGLSEHTAPYDAILQILDGEALITITGTEYPM' A
#
# COMPACT_ATOMS: atom_id res chain seq x y z
N MET A 1 25.30 -5.74 -11.75
CA MET A 1 24.26 -4.93 -11.08
C MET A 1 24.00 -5.57 -9.73
N SER A 2 24.47 -4.93 -8.65
CA SER A 2 24.36 -5.45 -7.28
C SER A 2 22.89 -5.63 -6.92
N ARG A 3 22.50 -6.85 -6.54
CA ARG A 3 21.24 -7.05 -5.83
C ARG A 3 21.38 -6.32 -4.50
N GLU A 4 20.77 -5.15 -4.37
CA GLU A 4 20.54 -4.54 -3.08
C GLU A 4 19.93 -5.62 -2.17
N LYS A 5 20.52 -5.77 -0.99
CA LYS A 5 20.11 -6.74 0.02
C LYS A 5 18.67 -6.39 0.40
N LYS A 6 17.67 -7.03 -0.22
CA LYS A 6 16.25 -6.87 0.16
C LYS A 6 16.19 -7.04 1.67
N GLU A 7 15.81 -5.99 2.39
CA GLU A 7 15.60 -6.06 3.82
C GLU A 7 14.66 -7.23 4.12
N ASN A 8 15.10 -8.16 4.94
CA ASN A 8 14.32 -9.35 5.25
C ASN A 8 13.33 -9.02 6.37
N LEU A 9 12.08 -8.80 6.02
CA LEU A 9 10.99 -8.46 6.96
C LEU A 9 10.39 -9.69 7.67
N THR A 10 10.88 -10.91 7.41
CA THR A 10 10.37 -12.13 8.05
C THR A 10 10.82 -12.26 9.50
N GLU A 11 10.03 -12.96 10.33
CA GLU A 11 10.39 -13.36 11.70
C GLU A 11 10.68 -12.20 12.67
N GLN A 12 10.13 -11.02 12.39
CA GLN A 12 10.28 -9.84 13.24
C GLN A 12 8.97 -9.08 13.40
N VAL A 13 8.83 -8.39 14.54
CA VAL A 13 7.73 -7.45 14.78
C VAL A 13 8.04 -6.15 14.04
N ILE A 14 7.16 -5.75 13.13
CA ILE A 14 7.29 -4.53 12.33
C ILE A 14 6.20 -3.53 12.66
N LYS A 15 6.53 -2.25 12.61
CA LYS A 15 5.55 -1.17 12.65
C LYS A 15 5.31 -0.68 11.23
N LEU A 16 4.14 -1.01 10.67
CA LEU A 16 3.82 -0.71 9.27
C LEU A 16 4.01 0.78 8.93
N ARG A 17 3.59 1.69 9.81
CA ARG A 17 3.73 3.14 9.62
C ARG A 17 5.18 3.63 9.46
N GLU A 18 6.16 2.88 9.94
CA GLU A 18 7.59 3.24 9.83
C GLU A 18 8.23 2.71 8.53
N LEU A 19 7.50 1.90 7.74
CA LEU A 19 8.02 1.26 6.52
C LEU A 19 7.81 2.09 5.25
N VAL A 20 7.04 3.16 5.33
CA VAL A 20 6.76 4.09 4.24
C VAL A 20 6.68 5.51 4.81
N ALA A 21 7.03 6.51 4.01
CA ALA A 21 6.91 7.91 4.38
C ALA A 21 6.11 8.66 3.30
N TYR A 22 5.35 9.66 3.73
CA TYR A 22 4.73 10.62 2.81
C TYR A 22 5.81 11.40 2.06
N GLN A 23 5.54 11.67 0.79
CA GLN A 23 6.39 12.50 -0.05
C GLN A 23 5.50 13.46 -0.85
N SER A 24 5.83 14.74 -0.82
CA SER A 24 5.02 15.77 -1.46
C SER A 24 4.84 15.51 -2.95
N GLY A 25 3.59 15.61 -3.42
CA GLY A 25 3.16 15.40 -4.80
C GLY A 25 3.39 13.98 -5.31
N SER A 26 3.44 12.98 -4.43
CA SER A 26 3.84 11.62 -4.81
C SER A 26 3.07 10.53 -4.09
N ILE A 27 3.10 9.34 -4.71
CA ILE A 27 2.66 8.07 -4.12
C ILE A 27 3.92 7.25 -3.87
N VAL A 28 4.18 6.95 -2.60
CA VAL A 28 5.29 6.06 -2.21
C VAL A 28 4.69 4.71 -1.88
N SER A 29 5.30 3.63 -2.39
CA SER A 29 4.83 2.28 -2.11
C SER A 29 5.97 1.34 -1.78
N ARG A 30 5.67 0.34 -0.94
CA ARG A 30 6.61 -0.70 -0.57
C ARG A 30 5.90 -2.05 -0.50
N MET A 31 6.34 -2.99 -1.33
CA MET A 31 5.83 -4.36 -1.30
C MET A 31 6.48 -5.13 -0.14
N LEU A 32 5.65 -5.63 0.77
CA LEU A 32 6.07 -6.35 1.97
C LEU A 32 6.05 -7.87 1.75
N VAL A 33 5.00 -8.36 1.08
CA VAL A 33 4.82 -9.77 0.78
C VAL A 33 4.60 -9.96 -0.71
N TYR A 34 5.29 -10.94 -1.28
CA TYR A 34 5.10 -11.38 -2.66
C TYR A 34 5.13 -12.91 -2.69
N THR A 35 3.96 -13.51 -2.88
CA THR A 35 3.82 -14.96 -2.97
C THR A 35 2.93 -15.34 -4.15
N ARG A 36 2.83 -16.64 -4.45
CA ARG A 36 1.86 -17.12 -5.44
C ARG A 36 0.40 -16.86 -5.04
N SER A 37 0.14 -16.73 -3.74
CA SER A 37 -1.20 -16.52 -3.19
C SER A 37 -1.62 -15.05 -3.17
N GLY A 38 -0.72 -14.12 -3.47
CA GLY A 38 -1.02 -12.69 -3.49
C GLY A 38 0.14 -11.83 -2.98
N THR A 39 -0.15 -10.54 -2.91
CA THR A 39 0.79 -9.49 -2.49
C THR A 39 0.23 -8.68 -1.34
N ILE A 40 1.11 -8.16 -0.49
CA ILE A 40 0.78 -7.12 0.49
C ILE A 40 1.71 -5.96 0.22
N THR A 41 1.12 -4.79 -0.04
CA THR A 41 1.84 -3.56 -0.33
C THR A 41 1.34 -2.46 0.59
N ILE A 42 2.25 -1.74 1.22
CA ILE A 42 1.93 -0.52 1.95
C ILE A 42 2.12 0.69 1.03
N PHE A 43 1.24 1.67 1.15
CA PHE A 43 1.26 2.90 0.36
C PHE A 43 1.20 4.11 1.29
N ALA A 44 1.85 5.19 0.86
CA ALA A 44 1.66 6.54 1.39
C ALA A 44 1.28 7.44 0.22
N PHE A 45 0.12 8.07 0.32
CA PHE A 45 -0.41 9.00 -0.67
C PHE A 45 -0.31 10.41 -0.09
N ASP A 46 0.31 11.34 -0.81
CA ASP A 46 0.15 12.75 -0.48
C ASP A 46 -1.27 13.22 -0.77
N GLU A 47 -1.64 14.38 -0.22
CA GLU A 47 -2.96 14.96 -0.45
C GLU A 47 -3.26 15.10 -1.95
N GLY A 48 -4.47 14.67 -2.35
CA GLY A 48 -4.92 14.69 -3.74
C GLY A 48 -4.31 13.61 -4.64
N GLN A 49 -3.42 12.75 -4.13
CA GLN A 49 -2.92 11.59 -4.86
C GLN A 49 -3.86 10.39 -4.71
N GLY A 50 -3.87 9.51 -5.72
CA GLY A 50 -4.70 8.31 -5.72
C GLY A 50 -4.29 7.32 -6.81
N LEU A 51 -4.86 6.12 -6.75
CA LEU A 51 -4.70 5.12 -7.81
C LEU A 51 -5.84 5.24 -8.82
N SER A 52 -5.55 4.94 -10.09
CA SER A 52 -6.60 4.75 -11.08
C SER A 52 -7.45 3.53 -10.72
N GLU A 53 -8.72 3.58 -11.08
CA GLU A 53 -9.63 2.45 -10.94
C GLU A 53 -9.06 1.24 -11.66
N HIS A 54 -9.06 0.11 -10.96
CA HIS A 54 -8.55 -1.16 -11.48
C HIS A 54 -9.32 -2.32 -10.84
N THR A 55 -9.25 -3.49 -11.48
CA THR A 55 -9.87 -4.72 -10.98
C THR A 55 -8.79 -5.67 -10.45
N ALA A 56 -9.10 -6.37 -9.37
CA ALA A 56 -8.27 -7.44 -8.84
C ALA A 56 -8.92 -8.80 -9.17
N PRO A 57 -8.13 -9.84 -9.50
CA PRO A 57 -8.66 -11.18 -9.77
C PRO A 57 -9.11 -11.93 -8.49
N TYR A 58 -8.84 -11.38 -7.31
CA TYR A 58 -9.14 -11.93 -5.99
C TYR A 58 -9.64 -10.83 -5.06
N ASP A 59 -10.11 -11.23 -3.87
CA ASP A 59 -10.49 -10.30 -2.81
C ASP A 59 -9.31 -9.40 -2.43
N ALA A 60 -9.57 -8.09 -2.41
CA ALA A 60 -8.62 -7.08 -1.97
C ALA A 60 -9.00 -6.57 -0.59
N ILE A 61 -8.02 -6.50 0.32
CA ILE A 61 -8.19 -5.95 1.66
C ILE A 61 -7.49 -4.60 1.71
N LEU A 62 -8.20 -3.58 2.19
CA LEU A 62 -7.67 -2.24 2.45
C LEU A 62 -7.74 -1.96 3.95
N GLN A 63 -6.68 -1.38 4.50
CA GLN A 63 -6.66 -0.87 5.86
C GLN A 63 -6.00 0.50 5.88
N ILE A 64 -6.72 1.51 6.38
CA ILE A 64 -6.16 2.84 6.61
C ILE A 64 -5.29 2.77 7.85
N LEU A 65 -3.99 2.99 7.66
CA LEU A 65 -3.04 3.00 8.76
C LEU A 65 -2.92 4.38 9.39
N ASP A 66 -3.05 5.45 8.60
CA ASP A 66 -2.93 6.85 9.03
C ASP A 66 -3.63 7.77 8.02
N GLY A 67 -4.21 8.88 8.49
CA GLY A 67 -4.99 9.81 7.66
C GLY A 67 -6.41 9.34 7.33
N GLU A 68 -7.00 9.95 6.31
CA GLU A 68 -8.35 9.67 5.79
C GLU A 68 -8.25 9.45 4.27
N ALA A 69 -9.16 8.66 3.71
CA ALA A 69 -9.20 8.39 2.28
C ALA A 69 -10.63 8.22 1.77
N LEU A 70 -10.86 8.63 0.52
CA LEU A 70 -12.09 8.32 -0.21
C LEU A 70 -11.86 7.07 -1.04
N ILE A 71 -12.61 6.01 -0.74
CA ILE A 71 -12.52 4.74 -1.47
C ILE A 71 -13.73 4.57 -2.37
N THR A 72 -13.50 4.38 -3.67
CA THR A 72 -14.58 4.15 -4.63
C THR A 72 -14.60 2.69 -5.08
N ILE A 73 -15.71 2.00 -4.87
CA ILE A 73 -15.92 0.62 -5.30
C ILE A 73 -17.15 0.57 -6.21
N THR A 74 -16.95 0.24 -7.48
CA THR A 74 -18.03 0.14 -8.48
C THR A 74 -18.91 1.40 -8.54
N GLY A 75 -18.28 2.57 -8.48
CA GLY A 75 -18.96 3.88 -8.48
C GLY A 75 -19.63 4.26 -7.15
N THR A 76 -19.52 3.45 -6.09
CA THR A 76 -19.99 3.80 -4.75
C THR A 76 -18.84 4.30 -3.89
N GLU A 77 -19.02 5.45 -3.25
CA GLU A 77 -18.01 6.08 -2.39
C GLU A 77 -18.12 5.63 -0.93
N TYR A 78 -16.97 5.37 -0.32
CA TYR A 78 -16.79 4.97 1.07
C TYR A 78 -15.71 5.88 1.69
N PRO A 79 -16.09 6.95 2.41
CA PRO A 79 -15.13 7.75 3.17
C PRO A 79 -14.66 6.94 4.39
N MET A 80 -13.34 6.84 4.57
CA MET A 80 -12.70 6.03 5.62
C MET A 80 -11.57 6.77 6.32
#